data_AF-A0A432FCE6-F1
#
_entry.id   AF-A0A432FCE6-F1
#
_cell.length_a   1.000
_cell.length_b   1.000
_cell.length_c   1.000
_cell.angle_alpha   90.00
_cell.angle_beta   90.00
_cell.angle_gamma   90.00
#
_symmetry.space_group_name_H-M   'P 1'
#
loop_
_entity.id
_entity.type
_entity.pdbx_description
1 polymer ?
#
loop_
_entity_poly.entity_id
_entity_poly.type
_entity_poly.pdbx_seq_one_letter_code
_entity_poly.pdbx_strand_id
1 'polypeptide(L)'
;MTEKLMMARRFVAAGVLSVFMFVGIASVNAQAPPVPDNGWIFSEQDGETAGPTFGDAEGTLSGGVEWDGDDPFGGAGSVSFDGSDGTVVMEDLAEAFNDLANFSLSIWIKANDTGIDKGFWEAVDSGGGDLWGLRYDSTGATAGGSDVIKLGITTSESGGNTNRGADQQESHEGTQTTEWQNIVMTWEDGEGFNLYIDGELDEPTLAMQNTAGTTALMDR
;
A
#
# COMPACT_ATOMS: atom_id res chain seq x y z
N MET A 1 21.13 -15.92 -37.33
CA MET A 1 21.60 -16.46 -36.04
C MET A 1 22.05 -15.26 -35.21
N THR A 2 21.10 -14.60 -34.57
CA THR A 2 20.67 -14.74 -33.16
C THR A 2 21.36 -13.66 -32.35
N GLU A 3 20.66 -12.54 -32.18
CA GLU A 3 21.01 -11.51 -31.22
C GLU A 3 20.95 -12.12 -29.81
N LYS A 4 21.99 -11.87 -29.01
CA LYS A 4 21.98 -12.13 -27.56
C LYS A 4 21.83 -10.78 -26.87
N LEU A 5 20.60 -10.49 -26.47
CA LEU A 5 20.28 -9.38 -25.57
C LEU A 5 20.93 -9.68 -24.21
N MET A 6 21.82 -8.80 -23.75
CA MET A 6 22.37 -8.85 -22.40
C MET A 6 21.32 -8.37 -21.41
N MET A 7 20.96 -9.30 -20.53
CA MET A 7 20.23 -9.08 -19.29
C MET A 7 20.98 -8.05 -18.43
N ALA A 8 20.37 -6.90 -18.15
CA ALA A 8 20.84 -5.94 -17.17
C ALA A 8 19.67 -5.56 -16.26
N ARG A 9 19.88 -5.86 -14.97
CA ARG A 9 18.95 -5.76 -13.85
C ARG A 9 18.45 -4.32 -13.67
N ARG A 10 17.15 -4.16 -13.48
CA ARG A 10 16.52 -2.90 -13.05
C ARG A 10 16.67 -2.80 -11.53
N PHE A 11 17.33 -1.74 -11.07
CA PHE A 11 17.17 -1.20 -9.72
C PHE A 11 16.10 -0.10 -9.80
N VAL A 12 15.20 -0.10 -8.83
CA VAL A 12 14.16 0.91 -8.61
C VAL A 12 14.81 2.08 -7.84
N ALA A 13 14.32 3.30 -8.07
CA ALA A 13 14.33 4.39 -7.10
C ALA A 13 13.31 5.42 -7.57
N ALA A 14 12.21 5.55 -6.85
CA ALA A 14 11.24 6.61 -7.04
C ALA A 14 11.67 7.88 -6.26
N GLY A 15 11.34 9.05 -6.79
CA GLY A 15 10.93 10.17 -5.93
C GLY A 15 11.78 11.45 -5.91
N VAL A 16 11.02 12.55 -5.95
CA VAL A 16 11.32 13.93 -5.53
C VAL A 16 11.87 14.90 -6.59
N LEU A 17 10.90 15.69 -7.06
CA LEU A 17 11.01 16.95 -7.77
C LEU A 17 11.88 17.93 -6.98
N SER A 18 13.19 17.95 -7.26
CA SER A 18 14.08 19.06 -6.89
C SER A 18 15.18 19.16 -7.93
N VAL A 19 15.27 20.34 -8.56
CA VAL A 19 16.19 20.64 -9.66
C VAL A 19 17.64 20.47 -9.19
N PHE A 20 18.20 19.29 -9.42
CA PHE A 20 19.64 19.07 -9.47
C PHE A 20 20.00 18.75 -10.93
N MET A 21 20.70 19.67 -11.57
CA MET A 21 21.36 19.43 -12.85
C MET A 21 22.38 18.30 -12.69
N PHE A 22 21.99 17.08 -13.07
CA PHE A 22 22.93 16.04 -13.45
C PHE A 22 23.09 16.06 -14.97
N VAL A 23 24.27 16.46 -15.42
CA VAL A 23 24.74 16.27 -16.80
C VAL A 23 24.94 14.78 -17.01
N GLY A 24 24.00 14.15 -17.70
CA GLY A 24 24.08 12.74 -18.08
C GLY A 24 22.78 12.27 -18.73
N ILE A 25 22.67 12.47 -20.05
CA ILE A 25 21.68 11.85 -20.97
C ILE A 25 20.38 11.37 -20.31
N ALA A 26 19.50 12.32 -19.97
CA ALA A 26 18.14 12.02 -19.55
C ALA A 26 17.39 11.28 -20.68
N SER A 27 16.82 10.13 -20.34
CA SER A 27 15.92 9.34 -21.17
C SER A 27 14.77 10.19 -21.70
N VAL A 28 14.62 10.24 -23.02
CA VAL A 28 13.67 11.08 -23.76
C VAL A 28 12.22 10.55 -23.74
N ASN A 29 11.86 9.61 -22.86
CA ASN A 29 10.52 9.00 -22.81
C ASN A 29 10.05 8.66 -21.39
N ALA A 30 10.34 9.49 -20.38
CA ALA A 30 9.64 9.36 -19.09
C ALA A 30 8.17 9.77 -19.28
N GLN A 31 7.32 8.80 -19.64
CA GLN A 31 5.87 8.97 -19.55
C GLN A 31 5.55 9.20 -18.07
N ALA A 32 4.79 10.26 -17.78
CA ALA A 32 4.29 10.46 -16.42
C ALA A 32 3.55 9.18 -15.98
N PRO A 33 3.68 8.76 -14.72
CA PRO A 33 2.90 7.63 -14.23
C PRO A 33 1.41 7.88 -14.50
N PRO A 34 0.62 6.82 -14.77
CA PRO A 34 -0.82 6.97 -14.94
C PRO A 34 -1.42 7.67 -13.73
N VAL A 35 -2.45 8.48 -13.97
CA VAL A 35 -3.23 9.11 -12.90
C VAL A 35 -3.93 8.00 -12.10
N PRO A 36 -3.96 8.06 -10.76
CA PRO A 36 -4.71 7.09 -9.97
C PRO A 36 -6.19 7.06 -10.36
N ASP A 37 -6.82 5.89 -10.33
CA ASP A 37 -8.27 5.78 -10.54
C ASP A 37 -9.06 6.46 -9.42
N ASN A 38 -8.56 6.38 -8.19
CA ASN A 38 -9.12 7.02 -6.99
C ASN A 38 -7.99 7.55 -6.09
N GLY A 39 -8.24 8.60 -5.31
CA GLY A 39 -7.27 9.10 -4.33
C GLY A 39 -7.72 10.32 -3.54
N TRP A 40 -7.19 10.45 -2.33
CA TRP A 40 -7.55 11.50 -1.35
C TRP A 40 -6.28 12.10 -0.73
N ILE A 41 -6.26 13.42 -0.59
CA ILE A 41 -5.18 14.15 0.07
C ILE A 41 -5.56 14.64 1.47
N PHE A 42 -6.81 14.46 1.89
CA PHE A 42 -7.33 14.80 3.22
C PHE A 42 -7.11 16.27 3.63
N SER A 43 -7.46 17.21 2.76
CA SER A 43 -7.19 18.65 2.94
C SER A 43 -8.40 19.47 3.41
N GLU A 44 -9.54 18.83 3.69
CA GLU A 44 -10.81 19.49 4.00
C GLU A 44 -10.79 20.17 5.38
N GLN A 45 -10.09 19.58 6.35
CA GLN A 45 -9.82 20.13 7.70
C GLN A 45 -11.07 20.44 8.55
N ASP A 46 -12.27 20.08 8.10
CA ASP A 46 -13.53 20.21 8.83
C ASP A 46 -14.58 19.23 8.27
N GLY A 47 -15.59 18.90 9.07
CA GLY A 47 -16.63 17.95 8.74
C GLY A 47 -16.20 16.49 8.78
N GLU A 48 -17.02 15.61 8.21
CA GLU A 48 -16.83 14.15 8.23
C GLU A 48 -16.59 13.58 6.83
N THR A 49 -16.40 14.44 5.82
CA THR A 49 -16.30 14.03 4.40
C THR A 49 -14.90 14.36 3.86
N ALA A 50 -14.20 13.33 3.39
CA ALA A 50 -12.99 13.46 2.58
C ALA A 50 -13.33 13.48 1.09
N GLY A 51 -13.08 14.62 0.44
CA GLY A 51 -13.33 14.77 -0.97
C GLY A 51 -12.29 14.02 -1.82
N PRO A 52 -12.69 13.37 -2.92
CA PRO A 52 -11.74 12.74 -3.83
C PRO A 52 -10.91 13.82 -4.55
N THR A 53 -9.59 13.60 -4.59
CA THR A 53 -8.68 14.30 -5.50
C THR A 53 -8.65 13.62 -6.88
N PHE A 54 -8.80 12.30 -6.88
CA PHE A 54 -8.98 11.47 -8.08
C PHE A 54 -10.18 10.57 -7.90
N GLY A 55 -10.88 10.27 -8.99
CA GLY A 55 -12.15 9.54 -8.95
C GLY A 55 -13.31 10.41 -8.43
N ASP A 56 -14.41 9.76 -8.10
CA ASP A 56 -15.65 10.41 -7.65
C ASP A 56 -16.13 9.92 -6.26
N ALA A 57 -15.44 8.93 -5.66
CA ALA A 57 -15.83 8.35 -4.38
C ALA A 57 -15.40 9.21 -3.19
N GLU A 58 -16.36 9.69 -2.40
CA GLU A 58 -16.08 10.39 -1.14
C GLU A 58 -15.72 9.40 -0.03
N GLY A 59 -14.80 9.81 0.86
CA GLY A 59 -14.53 9.09 2.10
C GLY A 59 -15.36 9.65 3.24
N THR A 60 -15.88 8.79 4.11
CA THR A 60 -16.56 9.22 5.35
C THR A 60 -15.68 8.90 6.55
N LEU A 61 -15.33 9.94 7.32
CA LEU A 61 -14.62 9.81 8.60
C LEU A 61 -15.63 9.43 9.69
N SER A 62 -15.27 8.48 10.54
CA SER A 62 -16.08 8.12 11.72
C SER A 62 -15.22 7.59 12.87
N GLY A 63 -15.77 7.56 14.08
CA GLY A 63 -15.05 7.10 15.27
C GLY A 63 -13.93 8.06 15.69
N GLY A 64 -12.87 7.53 16.30
CA GLY A 64 -11.68 8.28 16.74
C GLY A 64 -10.76 8.83 15.63
N VAL A 65 -11.30 9.27 14.49
CA VAL A 65 -10.56 9.95 13.41
C VAL A 65 -10.73 11.47 13.51
N GLU A 66 -9.63 12.20 13.42
CA GLU A 66 -9.64 13.66 13.35
C GLU A 66 -8.80 14.15 12.17
N TRP A 67 -9.19 15.27 11.56
CA TRP A 67 -8.35 15.97 10.59
C TRP A 67 -7.03 16.40 11.23
N ASP A 68 -5.93 16.22 10.51
CA ASP A 68 -4.60 16.64 10.94
C ASP A 68 -3.95 17.54 9.87
N GLY A 69 -3.18 18.51 10.35
CA GLY A 69 -2.41 19.44 9.53
C GLY A 69 -0.98 18.98 9.27
N ASP A 70 -0.50 17.92 9.95
CA ASP A 70 0.75 17.24 9.60
C ASP A 70 0.57 16.45 8.29
N ASP A 71 1.58 16.49 7.44
CA ASP A 71 1.58 15.81 6.15
C ASP A 71 3.03 15.64 5.64
N PRO A 72 3.31 14.67 4.75
CA PRO A 72 4.67 14.40 4.26
C PRO A 72 5.28 15.52 3.40
N PHE A 73 4.49 16.51 2.96
CA PHE A 73 4.90 17.54 2.01
C PHE A 73 4.78 18.98 2.54
N GLY A 74 4.29 19.18 3.76
CA GLY A 74 4.01 20.49 4.36
C GLY A 74 2.86 21.27 3.68
N GLY A 75 1.96 20.57 3.00
CA GLY A 75 0.80 21.09 2.27
C GLY A 75 -0.51 21.19 3.06
N ALA A 76 -0.54 20.71 4.32
CA ALA A 76 -1.67 20.62 5.23
C ALA A 76 -2.79 19.67 4.75
N GLY A 77 -2.61 18.37 4.99
CA GLY A 77 -3.70 17.41 4.86
C GLY A 77 -3.31 15.97 5.18
N SER A 78 -3.80 15.49 6.31
CA SER A 78 -3.93 14.06 6.61
C SER A 78 -5.10 13.84 7.57
N VAL A 79 -5.32 12.59 7.96
CA VAL A 79 -6.20 12.24 9.06
C VAL A 79 -5.40 11.48 10.11
N SER A 80 -5.66 11.78 11.38
CA SER A 80 -5.06 11.11 12.52
C SER A 80 -6.06 10.12 13.12
N PHE A 81 -5.54 8.98 13.59
CA PHE A 81 -6.32 7.93 14.22
C PHE A 81 -5.85 7.78 15.66
N ASP A 82 -6.77 7.81 16.63
CA ASP A 82 -6.44 7.65 18.05
C ASP A 82 -6.09 6.20 18.46
N GLY A 83 -6.23 5.25 17.52
CA GLY A 83 -5.93 3.83 17.69
C GLY A 83 -7.04 2.99 18.31
N SER A 84 -8.27 3.54 18.41
CA SER A 84 -9.46 2.87 18.94
C SER A 84 -10.37 2.29 17.83
N ASP A 85 -11.34 3.06 17.34
CA ASP A 85 -12.38 2.66 16.39
C ASP A 85 -12.48 3.57 15.14
N GLY A 86 -11.49 4.44 14.95
CA GLY A 86 -11.48 5.39 13.85
C GLY A 86 -11.39 4.73 12.47
N THR A 87 -12.25 5.17 11.54
CA THR A 87 -12.24 4.72 10.14
C THR A 87 -12.40 5.88 9.16
N VAL A 88 -11.86 5.69 7.95
CA VAL A 88 -12.25 6.43 6.76
C VAL A 88 -12.71 5.43 5.71
N VAL A 89 -13.98 5.50 5.33
CA VAL A 89 -14.61 4.48 4.46
C VAL A 89 -15.07 5.10 3.15
N MET A 90 -14.70 4.46 2.04
CA MET A 90 -15.10 4.82 0.67
C MET A 90 -16.15 3.81 0.19
N GLU A 91 -17.38 3.92 0.69
CA GLU A 91 -18.49 2.97 0.45
C GLU A 91 -18.77 2.75 -1.05
N ASP A 92 -18.63 3.79 -1.87
CA ASP A 92 -18.87 3.72 -3.32
C ASP A 92 -17.86 2.81 -4.06
N LEU A 93 -16.76 2.43 -3.40
CA LEU A 93 -15.72 1.57 -3.96
C LEU A 93 -15.79 0.13 -3.48
N ALA A 94 -16.76 -0.24 -2.63
CA ALA A 94 -16.85 -1.57 -2.05
C ALA A 94 -16.70 -2.66 -3.11
N GLU A 95 -17.48 -2.65 -4.19
CA GLU A 95 -17.40 -3.71 -5.21
C GLU A 95 -16.39 -3.43 -6.35
N ALA A 96 -15.66 -2.31 -6.32
CA ALA A 96 -14.94 -1.80 -7.48
C ALA A 96 -13.66 -2.58 -7.82
N PHE A 97 -13.09 -3.31 -6.86
CA PHE A 97 -11.74 -3.87 -6.97
C PHE A 97 -11.69 -5.39 -7.10
N ASN A 98 -12.82 -6.06 -7.33
CA ASN A 98 -12.84 -7.47 -7.69
C ASN A 98 -12.59 -7.71 -9.19
N ASP A 99 -12.13 -8.92 -9.52
CA ASP A 99 -11.90 -9.39 -10.90
C ASP A 99 -10.81 -8.64 -11.68
N LEU A 100 -9.92 -7.92 -10.98
CA LEU A 100 -8.80 -7.22 -11.59
C LEU A 100 -7.58 -8.14 -11.74
N ALA A 101 -6.95 -8.11 -12.92
CA ALA A 101 -5.70 -8.82 -13.18
C ALA A 101 -4.46 -8.09 -12.61
N ASN A 102 -4.63 -6.83 -12.22
CA ASN A 102 -3.62 -6.05 -11.51
C ASN A 102 -4.29 -5.01 -10.61
N PHE A 103 -3.61 -4.64 -9.53
CA PHE A 103 -4.07 -3.64 -8.58
C PHE A 103 -2.86 -2.94 -7.95
N SER A 104 -2.97 -1.66 -7.64
CA SER A 104 -1.94 -0.95 -6.89
C SER A 104 -2.54 0.03 -5.89
N LEU A 105 -1.94 0.08 -4.70
CA LEU A 105 -2.28 1.02 -3.64
C LEU A 105 -1.03 1.83 -3.28
N SER A 106 -1.17 3.13 -3.11
CA SER A 106 -0.13 4.00 -2.56
C SER A 106 -0.71 4.78 -1.40
N ILE A 107 -0.02 4.78 -0.26
CA ILE A 107 -0.42 5.48 0.96
C ILE A 107 0.79 6.13 1.60
N TRP A 108 0.58 7.32 2.17
CA TRP A 108 1.50 7.90 3.12
C TRP A 108 0.98 7.63 4.52
N ILE A 109 1.82 7.06 5.37
CA ILE A 109 1.48 6.69 6.73
C ILE A 109 2.57 7.15 7.69
N LYS A 110 2.16 7.48 8.91
CA LYS A 110 3.04 7.79 10.02
C LYS A 110 2.47 7.16 11.28
N ALA A 111 3.30 6.42 12.01
CA ALA A 111 2.95 5.90 13.32
C ALA A 111 3.53 6.80 14.43
N ASN A 112 2.89 6.80 15.61
CA ASN A 112 3.43 7.50 16.78
C ASN A 112 4.48 6.67 17.53
N ASP A 113 4.49 5.35 17.31
CA ASP A 113 5.36 4.39 17.98
C ASP A 113 5.76 3.28 17.01
N THR A 114 6.82 2.55 17.37
CA THR A 114 7.26 1.30 16.71
C THR A 114 7.01 0.11 17.63
N GLY A 115 7.09 -1.12 17.11
CA GLY A 115 6.76 -2.32 17.87
C GLY A 115 5.28 -2.46 18.16
N ILE A 116 4.44 -1.97 17.24
CA ILE A 116 2.98 -2.02 17.35
C ILE A 116 2.36 -3.09 16.45
N ASP A 117 1.21 -3.60 16.88
CA ASP A 117 0.38 -4.57 16.15
C ASP A 117 -0.94 -3.90 15.75
N LYS A 118 -0.97 -3.18 14.61
CA LYS A 118 -2.10 -2.33 14.20
C LYS A 118 -2.31 -2.32 12.69
N GLY A 119 -3.54 -2.56 12.25
CA GLY A 119 -3.97 -2.37 10.86
C GLY A 119 -4.10 -0.89 10.52
N PHE A 120 -3.80 -0.53 9.28
CA PHE A 120 -3.93 0.84 8.77
C PHE A 120 -4.57 0.94 7.39
N TRP A 121 -4.76 -0.19 6.71
CA TRP A 121 -5.61 -0.29 5.53
C TRP A 121 -6.21 -1.68 5.45
N GLU A 122 -7.48 -1.75 5.07
CA GLU A 122 -8.18 -3.01 4.82
C GLU A 122 -9.21 -2.78 3.70
N ALA A 123 -9.32 -3.72 2.76
CA ALA A 123 -10.37 -3.68 1.72
C ALA A 123 -11.65 -4.41 2.14
N VAL A 124 -11.57 -5.24 3.18
CA VAL A 124 -12.68 -6.00 3.75
C VAL A 124 -12.39 -6.28 5.21
N ASP A 125 -13.32 -6.03 6.14
CA ASP A 125 -13.19 -6.55 7.51
C ASP A 125 -13.10 -8.09 7.44
N SER A 126 -11.88 -8.58 7.58
CA SER A 126 -11.55 -9.98 7.41
C SER A 126 -11.81 -10.79 8.68
N GLY A 127 -12.27 -10.16 9.78
CA GLY A 127 -12.44 -10.80 11.08
C GLY A 127 -11.15 -11.43 11.62
N GLY A 128 -9.99 -10.88 11.24
CA GLY A 128 -8.66 -11.41 11.54
C GLY A 128 -8.13 -12.45 10.54
N GLY A 129 -8.77 -12.58 9.38
CA GLY A 129 -8.32 -13.44 8.28
C GLY A 129 -7.14 -12.88 7.48
N ASP A 130 -6.78 -11.61 7.70
CA ASP A 130 -5.78 -10.86 6.94
C ASP A 130 -6.01 -11.03 5.42
N LEU A 131 -7.26 -10.93 4.95
CA LEU A 131 -7.65 -11.27 3.57
C LEU A 131 -7.19 -10.23 2.55
N TRP A 132 -7.40 -8.95 2.82
CA TRP A 132 -6.89 -7.83 2.04
C TRP A 132 -6.60 -6.69 2.99
N GLY A 133 -5.35 -6.59 3.45
CA GLY A 133 -5.00 -5.60 4.45
C GLY A 133 -3.50 -5.36 4.56
N LEU A 134 -3.19 -4.19 5.10
CA LEU A 134 -1.84 -3.77 5.48
C LEU A 134 -1.85 -3.42 6.97
N ARG A 135 -0.87 -3.95 7.67
CA ARG A 135 -0.75 -3.78 9.11
C ARG A 135 0.70 -3.73 9.54
N TYR A 136 0.93 -2.99 10.62
CA TYR A 136 2.12 -3.13 11.43
C TYR A 136 2.00 -4.38 12.30
N ASP A 137 3.05 -5.20 12.33
CA ASP A 137 3.22 -6.31 13.26
C ASP A 137 4.57 -6.14 13.99
N SER A 138 4.52 -6.07 15.31
CA SER A 138 5.67 -6.02 16.22
C SER A 138 6.56 -7.25 16.09
N THR A 139 5.97 -8.39 15.70
CA THR A 139 6.68 -9.61 15.31
C THR A 139 5.90 -10.31 14.21
N GLY A 140 6.52 -10.48 13.05
CA GLY A 140 5.94 -11.18 11.89
C GLY A 140 5.44 -12.57 12.29
N ALA A 141 4.19 -12.87 11.96
CA ALA A 141 3.50 -14.08 12.40
C ALA A 141 4.15 -15.38 11.90
N THR A 142 4.80 -15.33 10.73
CA THR A 142 5.31 -16.50 10.01
C THR A 142 6.83 -16.58 10.06
N ALA A 143 7.54 -15.50 9.68
CA ALA A 143 9.00 -15.47 9.63
C ALA A 143 9.63 -14.98 10.95
N GLY A 144 8.85 -14.34 11.84
CA GLY A 144 9.31 -13.91 13.15
C GLY A 144 10.14 -12.64 13.15
N GLY A 145 10.15 -11.88 12.05
CA GLY A 145 10.87 -10.61 11.95
C GLY A 145 10.29 -9.55 12.89
N SER A 146 11.12 -8.75 13.56
CA SER A 146 10.64 -7.68 14.44
C SER A 146 10.26 -6.43 13.65
N ASP A 147 9.21 -5.73 14.11
CA ASP A 147 8.82 -4.41 13.60
C ASP A 147 8.60 -4.39 12.07
N VAL A 148 7.78 -5.32 11.57
CA VAL A 148 7.51 -5.50 10.15
C VAL A 148 6.17 -4.85 9.75
N ILE A 149 5.99 -4.70 8.43
CA ILE A 149 4.67 -4.56 7.81
C ILE A 149 4.27 -5.95 7.30
N LYS A 150 3.08 -6.39 7.69
CA LYS A 150 2.44 -7.57 7.13
C LYS A 150 1.36 -7.15 6.14
N LEU A 151 1.25 -7.93 5.09
CA LEU A 151 0.17 -7.83 4.12
C LEU A 151 -0.43 -9.20 3.85
N GLY A 152 -1.72 -9.18 3.51
CA GLY A 152 -2.43 -10.35 3.00
C GLY A 152 -3.32 -9.96 1.83
N ILE A 153 -3.49 -10.90 0.91
CA ILE A 153 -4.33 -10.75 -0.28
C ILE A 153 -5.26 -11.96 -0.44
N THR A 154 -6.27 -11.82 -1.27
CA THR A 154 -7.13 -12.93 -1.68
C THR A 154 -7.36 -12.89 -3.18
N THR A 155 -7.06 -14.00 -3.86
CA THR A 155 -7.30 -14.13 -5.29
C THR A 155 -8.45 -15.08 -5.58
N SER A 156 -8.99 -15.02 -6.79
CA SER A 156 -10.00 -15.96 -7.27
C SER A 156 -9.52 -17.42 -7.29
N GLU A 157 -8.20 -17.66 -7.33
CA GLU A 157 -7.64 -19.02 -7.25
C GLU A 157 -7.35 -19.48 -5.81
N SER A 158 -6.92 -18.57 -4.92
CA SER A 158 -6.62 -18.93 -3.53
C SER A 158 -7.87 -19.01 -2.66
N GLY A 159 -8.89 -18.20 -2.97
CA GLY A 159 -10.14 -18.11 -2.20
C GLY A 159 -9.91 -17.73 -0.73
N GLY A 160 -8.83 -16.99 -0.45
CA GLY A 160 -8.45 -16.57 0.90
C GLY A 160 -7.83 -17.69 1.75
N ASN A 161 -7.36 -18.76 1.11
CA ASN A 161 -6.76 -19.88 1.82
C ASN A 161 -5.29 -19.61 2.21
N THR A 162 -5.13 -18.93 3.34
CA THR A 162 -3.83 -18.61 3.97
C THR A 162 -2.92 -19.83 4.19
N ASN A 163 -3.46 -21.06 4.23
CA ASN A 163 -2.63 -22.28 4.35
C ASN A 163 -1.79 -22.58 3.11
N ARG A 164 -2.00 -21.88 1.98
CA ARG A 164 -1.06 -21.94 0.85
C ARG A 164 0.20 -21.11 1.07
N GLY A 165 0.26 -20.28 2.13
CA GLY A 165 1.43 -19.47 2.49
C GLY A 165 1.89 -18.47 1.42
N ALA A 166 1.14 -18.38 0.32
CA ALA A 166 1.47 -17.63 -0.89
C ALA A 166 0.69 -16.31 -1.01
N ASP A 167 -0.30 -16.10 -0.13
CA ASP A 167 -1.20 -14.95 -0.15
C ASP A 167 -0.79 -13.86 0.86
N GLN A 168 0.45 -13.88 1.35
CA GLN A 168 0.94 -12.95 2.35
C GLN A 168 2.42 -12.65 2.16
N GLN A 169 2.85 -11.52 2.70
CA GLN A 169 4.26 -11.15 2.85
C GLN A 169 4.47 -10.44 4.18
N GLU A 170 5.67 -10.59 4.72
CA GLU A 170 6.16 -9.88 5.90
C GLU A 170 7.43 -9.15 5.48
N SER A 171 7.46 -7.83 5.65
CA SER A 171 8.56 -7.00 5.17
C SER A 171 9.88 -7.30 5.86
N HIS A 172 10.96 -6.61 5.47
CA HIS A 172 12.22 -6.68 6.21
C HIS A 172 12.06 -6.20 7.66
N GLU A 173 12.88 -6.74 8.57
CA GLU A 173 12.85 -6.34 9.99
C GLU A 173 13.19 -4.85 10.19
N GLY A 174 12.53 -4.21 11.15
CA GLY A 174 12.78 -2.79 11.46
C GLY A 174 12.17 -1.82 10.44
N THR A 175 11.14 -2.26 9.72
CA THR A 175 10.40 -1.42 8.77
C THR A 175 9.59 -0.31 9.46
N GLN A 176 9.06 -0.59 10.66
CA GLN A 176 8.26 0.40 11.39
C GLN A 176 9.10 1.63 11.77
N THR A 177 8.51 2.80 11.58
CA THR A 177 9.14 4.09 11.87
C THR A 177 8.10 5.08 12.41
N THR A 178 8.58 6.11 13.11
CA THR A 178 7.76 7.26 13.54
C THR A 178 7.80 8.43 12.58
N GLU A 179 8.56 8.30 11.48
CA GLU A 179 8.59 9.26 10.38
C GLU A 179 7.51 8.92 9.35
N TRP A 180 7.15 9.90 8.51
CA TRP A 180 6.31 9.64 7.35
C TRP A 180 6.97 8.63 6.42
N GLN A 181 6.21 7.62 6.01
CA GLN A 181 6.64 6.55 5.13
C GLN A 181 5.68 6.43 3.95
N ASN A 182 6.21 6.32 2.73
CA ASN A 182 5.40 5.99 1.56
C ASN A 182 5.39 4.47 1.35
N ILE A 183 4.20 3.89 1.42
CA ILE A 183 3.98 2.47 1.15
C ILE A 183 3.28 2.35 -0.20
N VAL A 184 3.89 1.59 -1.11
CA VAL A 184 3.26 1.19 -2.37
C VAL A 184 3.16 -0.32 -2.45
N MET A 185 1.96 -0.80 -2.65
CA MET A 185 1.62 -2.18 -2.90
C MET A 185 1.26 -2.34 -4.38
N THR A 186 1.75 -3.40 -5.01
CA THR A 186 1.29 -3.81 -6.35
C THR A 186 0.94 -5.29 -6.36
N TRP A 187 -0.11 -5.66 -7.07
CA TRP A 187 -0.51 -7.03 -7.39
C TRP A 187 -0.58 -7.19 -8.91
N GLU A 188 -0.07 -8.31 -9.43
CA GLU A 188 -0.21 -8.72 -10.83
C GLU A 188 -0.40 -10.24 -10.93
N ASP A 189 -1.40 -10.66 -11.72
CA ASP A 189 -1.74 -12.06 -11.95
C ASP A 189 -0.54 -12.87 -12.48
N GLY A 190 -0.14 -13.90 -11.74
CA GLY A 190 0.95 -14.80 -12.09
C GLY A 190 2.34 -14.30 -11.67
N GLU A 191 2.48 -13.03 -11.29
CA GLU A 191 3.72 -12.47 -10.74
C GLU A 191 3.68 -12.45 -9.22
N GLY A 192 2.56 -12.04 -8.63
CA GLY A 192 2.42 -11.89 -7.20
C GLY A 192 2.40 -10.43 -6.74
N PHE A 193 2.71 -10.24 -5.47
CA PHE A 193 2.76 -8.93 -4.83
C PHE A 193 4.18 -8.36 -4.80
N ASN A 194 4.30 -7.03 -4.88
CA ASN A 194 5.52 -6.31 -4.49
C ASN A 194 5.21 -5.20 -3.49
N LEU A 195 6.06 -5.07 -2.45
CA LEU A 195 6.05 -3.95 -1.51
C LEU A 195 7.15 -2.97 -1.89
N TYR A 196 6.83 -1.69 -1.95
CA TYR A 196 7.83 -0.63 -1.98
C TYR A 196 7.67 0.24 -0.73
N ILE A 197 8.79 0.54 -0.09
CA ILE A 197 8.89 1.38 1.10
C ILE A 197 9.78 2.56 0.73
N ASP A 198 9.24 3.76 0.81
CA ASP A 198 9.92 5.01 0.43
C ASP A 198 10.50 4.98 -1.00
N GLY A 199 9.81 4.26 -1.90
CA GLY A 199 10.19 4.14 -3.30
C GLY A 199 11.22 3.04 -3.60
N GLU A 200 11.65 2.27 -2.61
CA GLU A 200 12.58 1.14 -2.76
C GLU A 200 11.83 -0.19 -2.64
N LEU A 201 12.17 -1.16 -3.48
CA LEU A 201 11.58 -2.52 -3.41
C LEU A 201 12.04 -3.20 -2.12
N ASP A 202 11.10 -3.73 -1.36
CA ASP A 202 11.36 -4.46 -0.12
C ASP A 202 12.08 -5.80 -0.37
N GLU A 203 12.95 -6.18 0.55
CA GLU A 203 13.59 -7.50 0.61
C GLU A 203 13.06 -8.25 1.85
N PRO A 204 11.88 -8.91 1.72
CA PRO A 204 11.07 -9.31 2.86
C PRO A 204 11.67 -10.45 3.69
N THR A 205 11.28 -10.50 4.97
CA THR A 205 11.53 -11.69 5.83
C THR A 205 10.69 -12.89 5.39
N LEU A 206 9.47 -12.64 4.91
CA LEU A 206 8.63 -13.61 4.21
C LEU A 206 8.23 -13.05 2.84
N ALA A 207 8.87 -13.53 1.78
CA ALA A 207 8.48 -13.19 0.43
C ALA A 207 7.14 -13.84 0.06
N MET A 208 6.31 -13.09 -0.66
CA MET A 208 5.15 -13.67 -1.31
C MET A 208 5.60 -14.61 -2.44
N GLN A 209 4.83 -15.68 -2.68
CA GLN A 209 5.06 -16.57 -3.82
C GLN A 209 4.25 -16.10 -5.03
N ASN A 210 4.73 -16.42 -6.23
CA ASN A 210 3.94 -16.24 -7.45
C ASN A 210 2.60 -16.95 -7.30
N THR A 211 1.54 -16.16 -7.38
CA THR A 211 0.15 -16.61 -7.25
C THR A 211 -0.61 -16.12 -8.47
N ALA A 212 -1.54 -16.94 -8.97
CA ALA A 212 -2.39 -16.60 -10.09
C ALA A 212 -3.81 -16.24 -9.63
N GLY A 213 -4.58 -15.70 -10.54
CA GLY A 213 -5.95 -15.27 -10.34
C GLY A 213 -6.12 -13.76 -10.38
N THR A 214 -7.38 -13.36 -10.36
CA THR A 214 -7.80 -11.97 -10.20
C THR A 214 -7.97 -11.62 -8.73
N THR A 215 -7.99 -10.33 -8.41
CA THR A 215 -8.41 -9.87 -7.08
C THR A 215 -9.82 -10.39 -6.75
N ALA A 216 -10.02 -10.83 -5.52
CA ALA A 216 -11.29 -11.38 -5.06
C ALA A 216 -11.55 -11.06 -3.59
N LEU A 217 -12.82 -10.98 -3.22
CA LEU A 217 -13.29 -10.66 -1.87
C LEU A 217 -12.86 -9.27 -1.37
N MET A 218 -12.75 -8.29 -2.27
CA MET A 218 -12.50 -6.88 -1.93
C MET A 218 -13.80 -6.09 -1.67
N ASP A 219 -14.93 -6.77 -1.43
CA ASP A 219 -16.30 -6.25 -1.54
C ASP A 219 -17.12 -6.18 -0.25
N ARG A 220 -16.52 -5.90 0.92
CA ARG A 220 -17.31 -5.77 2.14
C ARG A 220 -16.90 -4.67 3.08
#